data_AF-A0A1E7DRA3-F1
#
_entry.id   AF-A0A1E7DRA3-F1
#
_cell.length_a   1.000
_cell.length_b   1.000
_cell.length_c   1.000
_cell.angle_alpha   90.00
_cell.angle_beta   90.00
_cell.angle_gamma   90.00
#
_symmetry.space_group_name_H-M   'P 1'
#
loop_
_entity.id
_entity.type
_entity.pdbx_description
1 polymer ?
#
loop_
_entity_poly.entity_id
_entity_poly.type
_entity_poly.pdbx_seq_one_letter_code
_entity_poly.pdbx_strand_id
1 'polypeptide(L)'
;MIYTIEYKDNSDREQVKAEYAHLLLVEERNISEGNFLIFSDLELVQDIIYTTVPSKEIDTLMTSNTETAEYLIDLDFRLSSIELGL
;
A
#
# COMPACT_ATOMS: atom_id res chain seq x y z
N MET A 1 -21.90 13.61 1.62
CA MET A 1 -22.85 12.80 0.83
C MET A 1 -22.35 11.38 0.69
N ILE A 2 -23.28 10.40 0.69
CA ILE A 2 -22.99 8.98 0.51
C ILE A 2 -23.45 8.55 -0.88
N TYR A 3 -22.62 7.79 -1.59
CA TYR A 3 -22.87 7.27 -2.93
C TYR A 3 -22.84 5.75 -2.91
N THR A 4 -23.91 5.11 -3.37
CA THR A 4 -24.01 3.64 -3.42
C THR A 4 -24.06 3.21 -4.88
N ILE A 5 -23.07 2.45 -5.31
CA ILE A 5 -22.93 1.98 -6.70
C ILE A 5 -22.96 0.46 -6.73
N GLU A 6 -23.88 -0.09 -7.51
CA GLU A 6 -23.96 -1.53 -7.74
C GLU A 6 -22.91 -1.96 -8.77
N TYR A 7 -22.30 -3.14 -8.57
CA TYR A 7 -21.43 -3.77 -9.55
C TYR A 7 -21.82 -5.22 -9.80
N LYS A 8 -21.55 -5.71 -11.01
CA LYS A 8 -22.02 -7.03 -11.48
C LYS A 8 -20.98 -8.13 -11.35
N ASP A 9 -19.72 -7.79 -11.55
CA ASP A 9 -18.60 -8.72 -11.51
C ASP A 9 -17.32 -8.05 -11.01
N ASN A 10 -16.23 -8.82 -10.89
CA ASN A 10 -14.96 -8.31 -10.40
C ASN A 10 -14.32 -7.27 -11.32
N SER A 11 -14.53 -7.34 -12.63
CA SER A 11 -13.97 -6.34 -13.55
C SER A 11 -14.69 -5.01 -13.38
N ASP A 12 -16.03 -5.07 -13.31
CA ASP A 12 -16.90 -3.92 -13.05
C ASP A 12 -16.61 -3.28 -11.68
N ARG A 13 -16.38 -4.11 -10.65
CA ARG A 13 -15.98 -3.67 -9.32
C ARG A 13 -14.71 -2.81 -9.34
N GLU A 14 -13.66 -3.26 -10.04
CA GLU A 14 -12.41 -2.50 -10.13
C GLU A 14 -12.58 -1.23 -10.98
N GLN A 15 -13.43 -1.26 -12.00
CA GLN A 15 -13.78 -0.06 -12.77
C GLN A 15 -14.50 0.98 -11.90
N VAL A 16 -15.50 0.58 -11.12
CA VAL A 16 -16.20 1.46 -10.18
C VAL A 16 -15.23 2.06 -9.16
N LYS A 17 -14.29 1.27 -8.62
CA LYS A 17 -13.27 1.79 -7.71
C LYS A 17 -12.36 2.83 -8.37
N ALA A 18 -11.97 2.62 -9.62
CA ALA A 18 -11.14 3.57 -10.35
C ALA A 18 -11.88 4.88 -10.66
N GLU A 19 -13.15 4.80 -11.06
CA GLU A 19 -13.99 5.97 -11.36
C GLU A 19 -14.25 6.83 -10.12
N TYR A 20 -14.52 6.19 -8.98
CA TYR A 20 -14.81 6.85 -7.70
C TYR A 20 -13.58 6.97 -6.79
N ALA A 21 -12.36 6.85 -7.33
CA ALA A 21 -11.12 6.91 -6.56
C ALA A 21 -10.89 8.25 -5.84
N HIS A 22 -11.61 9.29 -6.25
CA HIS A 22 -11.61 10.61 -5.61
C HIS A 22 -12.49 10.68 -4.35
N LEU A 23 -13.26 9.63 -4.06
CA LEU A 23 -14.09 9.50 -2.86
C LEU A 23 -13.51 8.44 -1.93
N LEU A 24 -13.88 8.53 -0.65
CA LEU A 24 -13.54 7.53 0.34
C LEU A 24 -14.46 6.31 0.17
N LEU A 25 -13.92 5.13 -0.12
CA LEU A 25 -14.68 3.88 -0.01
C LEU A 25 -14.93 3.56 1.46
N VAL A 26 -16.19 3.58 1.88
CA VAL A 26 -16.62 3.38 3.27
C VAL A 26 -16.88 1.90 3.54
N GLU A 27 -17.62 1.22 2.65
CA GLU A 27 -18.07 -0.16 2.83
C GLU A 27 -18.29 -0.82 1.48
N GLU A 28 -18.09 -2.14 1.43
CA GLU A 28 -18.54 -3.01 0.35
C GLU A 28 -19.59 -3.98 0.90
N ARG A 29 -20.75 -4.06 0.26
CA ARG A 29 -21.89 -4.84 0.74
C ARG A 29 -22.40 -5.78 -0.34
N ASN A 30 -22.32 -7.08 -0.05
CA ASN A 30 -22.76 -8.15 -0.93
C ASN A 30 -23.95 -8.86 -0.30
N ILE A 31 -25.15 -8.59 -0.83
CA ILE A 31 -26.43 -9.10 -0.33
C ILE A 31 -27.21 -9.79 -1.44
N SER A 32 -28.34 -10.43 -1.10
CA SER A 32 -29.19 -11.14 -2.05
C SER A 32 -29.65 -10.28 -3.25
N GLU A 33 -29.78 -8.99 -3.03
CA GLU A 33 -30.28 -8.00 -3.99
C GLU A 33 -29.18 -7.50 -4.95
N GLY A 34 -27.90 -7.74 -4.64
CA GLY A 34 -26.78 -7.26 -5.45
C GLY A 34 -25.52 -6.99 -4.63
N ASN A 35 -24.49 -6.54 -5.34
CA ASN A 35 -23.20 -6.18 -4.76
C ASN A 35 -22.98 -4.68 -4.90
N PHE A 36 -22.60 -4.01 -3.81
CA PHE A 36 -22.58 -2.56 -3.74
C PHE A 36 -21.28 -2.04 -3.14
N LEU A 37 -20.75 -0.96 -3.72
CA LEU A 37 -19.70 -0.14 -3.16
C LEU A 37 -20.30 1.17 -2.64
N ILE A 38 -20.01 1.50 -1.39
CA ILE A 38 -20.53 2.69 -0.71
C ILE A 38 -19.37 3.67 -0.51
N PHE A 39 -19.48 4.85 -1.11
CA PHE A 39 -18.48 5.92 -1.06
C PHE A 39 -18.97 7.14 -0.29
N SER A 40 -18.03 7.94 0.24
CA SER A 40 -18.30 9.23 0.86
C SER A 40 -17.35 10.30 0.34
N ASP A 41 -17.88 11.51 0.18
CA ASP A 41 -17.12 12.75 -0.07
C ASP A 41 -16.61 13.43 1.23
N LEU A 42 -16.74 12.76 2.38
CA LEU A 42 -16.36 13.35 3.65
C LEU A 42 -14.85 13.54 3.64
N GLU A 43 -14.41 14.78 3.86
CA GLU A 43 -13.00 15.05 4.11
C GLU A 43 -12.57 14.21 5.31
N LEU A 44 -11.53 13.41 5.12
CA LEU A 44 -10.84 12.76 6.22
C LEU A 44 -10.26 13.88 7.09
N VAL A 45 -10.97 14.22 8.17
CA VAL A 45 -10.41 15.02 9.26
C VAL A 45 -9.37 14.12 9.92
N GLN A 46 -8.17 14.06 9.35
CA GLN A 46 -7.05 13.42 9.99
C GLN A 46 -6.65 14.32 11.15
N ASP A 47 -6.97 13.89 12.36
CA ASP A 47 -6.28 14.41 13.53
C ASP A 47 -4.79 14.18 13.28
N ILE A 48 -4.02 15.27 13.14
CA ILE A 48 -2.58 15.19 12.99
C ILE A 48 -2.02 14.69 14.32
N ILE A 49 -1.85 13.38 14.43
CA ILE A 49 -1.24 12.75 15.60
C ILE A 49 0.27 12.93 15.48
N TYR A 50 0.80 13.93 16.18
CA TYR A 50 2.24 14.06 16.38
C TYR A 50 2.71 12.93 17.28
N THR A 51 3.33 11.90 16.71
CA THR A 51 4.03 10.87 17.47
C THR A 51 5.52 11.17 17.49
N THR A 52 6.12 11.11 18.68
CA THR A 52 7.58 11.18 18.83
C THR A 52 8.15 9.80 18.50
N VAL A 53 8.75 9.67 17.32
CA VAL A 53 9.51 8.45 16.97
C VAL A 53 10.86 8.50 17.70
N PRO A 54 11.23 7.46 18.47
CA PRO A 54 12.54 7.41 19.13
C PRO A 54 13.65 7.37 18.07
N SER A 55 14.56 8.36 18.11
CA SER A 55 15.67 8.49 17.16
C SER A 55 16.57 7.24 17.13
N LYS A 56 16.75 6.59 18.27
CA LYS A 56 17.55 5.35 18.39
C LYS A 56 17.00 4.20 17.54
N GLU A 57 15.68 4.07 17.41
CA GLU A 57 15.07 3.03 16.58
C GLU A 57 15.25 3.33 15.09
N ILE A 58 15.16 4.61 14.69
CA ILE A 58 15.47 5.04 13.32
C ILE A 58 16.93 4.76 12.98
N ASP A 59 17.87 5.15 13.85
CA ASP A 59 19.29 4.93 13.62
C ASP A 59 19.59 3.43 13.45
N THR A 60 18.97 2.59 14.28
CA THR A 60 19.12 1.13 14.19
C THR A 60 18.57 0.57 12.87
N LEU A 61 17.39 1.03 12.44
CA LEU A 61 16.78 0.61 11.17
C LEU A 61 17.58 1.06 9.95
N MET A 62 18.16 2.27 10.01
CA MET A 62 19.02 2.79 8.95
C MET A 62 20.31 1.99 8.85
N THR A 63 20.97 1.71 9.98
CA THR A 63 22.20 0.89 10.00
C THR A 63 21.94 -0.53 9.51
N SER A 64 20.85 -1.19 9.93
CA SER A 64 20.54 -2.55 9.46
C SER A 64 20.28 -2.61 7.96
N ASN A 65 19.66 -1.56 7.39
CA ASN A 65 19.45 -1.48 5.95
C ASN A 65 20.75 -1.28 5.17
N THR A 66 21.70 -0.51 5.72
CA THR A 66 23.02 -0.33 5.13
C THR A 66 23.83 -1.64 5.15
N GLU A 67 23.86 -2.35 6.28
CA GLU A 67 24.56 -3.64 6.40
C GLU A 67 23.99 -4.70 5.43
N THR A 68 22.67 -4.72 5.26
CA THR A 68 22.00 -5.63 4.32
C THR A 68 22.37 -5.29 2.88
N ALA A 69 22.44 -4.00 2.53
CA ALA A 69 22.85 -3.57 1.20
C ALA A 69 24.32 -3.91 0.90
N GLU A 70 25.22 -3.71 1.86
CA GLU A 70 26.63 -4.07 1.73
C GLU A 70 26.84 -5.58 1.53
N TYR A 71 26.11 -6.41 2.28
CA TYR A 71 26.16 -7.86 2.11
C TYR A 71 25.68 -8.30 0.72
N LEU A 72 24.63 -7.67 0.19
CA LEU A 72 24.12 -7.96 -1.15
C LEU A 72 25.10 -7.56 -2.25
N ILE A 73 25.80 -6.42 -2.10
CA ILE A 73 26.83 -5.97 -3.03
C ILE A 73 28.03 -6.93 -3.03
N ASP A 74 28.49 -7.38 -1.86
CA ASP A 74 29.59 -8.36 -1.76
C ASP A 74 29.20 -9.72 -2.38
N LEU A 75 27.96 -10.17 -2.15
CA LEU A 75 27.45 -11.40 -2.75
C LEU A 75 27.42 -11.32 -4.29
N ASP A 76 26.92 -10.20 -4.83
CA ASP A 76 26.84 -9.94 -6.27
C ASP A 76 28.23 -9.89 -6.93
N PHE A 77 29.20 -9.26 -6.27
CA PHE A 77 30.60 -9.22 -6.72
C PHE A 77 31.22 -10.63 -6.76
N ARG A 78 30.98 -11.46 -5.74
CA ARG A 78 31.49 -12.84 -5.68
C ARG A 78 30.86 -13.73 -6.74
N LEU A 79 29.54 -13.62 -6.95
CA LEU A 79 28.84 -14.37 -7.98
C LEU A 79 29.33 -13.99 -9.38
N SER A 80 29.49 -12.69 -9.64
CA SER A 80 30.05 -12.17 -10.91
C SER A 80 31.48 -12.70 -11.16
N SER A 81 32.30 -12.79 -10.11
CA SER A 81 33.67 -13.31 -10.22
C SER A 81 33.71 -14.80 -10.57
N ILE A 82 32.76 -15.58 -10.03
CA ILE A 82 32.60 -17.00 -10.33
C ILE A 82 32.11 -17.21 -11.76
N GLU A 83 31.15 -16.40 -12.24
CA GLU A 83 30.63 -16.47 -13.60
C GLU A 83 31.66 -16.07 -14.68
N LEU A 84 32.59 -15.17 -14.33
CA LEU A 84 33.68 -14.74 -15.22
C LEU A 84 34.92 -15.66 -15.20
N GLY A 85 34.93 -16.71 -14.37
CA GLY A 85 35.98 -17.73 -14.37
C GLY A 85 37.37 -17.22 -13.97
N LEU A 86 37.45 -16.26 -13.04
CA LEU A 86 38.69 -15.85 -12.36
C LEU A 86 38.95 -16.67 -11.10
#